data_AF-A0A7Y2J6B9-F1
#
_entry.id   AF-A0A7Y2J6B9-F1
#
_cell.length_a   1.000
_cell.length_b   1.000
_cell.length_c   1.000
_cell.angle_alpha   90.00
_cell.angle_beta   90.00
_cell.angle_gamma   90.00
#
_symmetry.space_group_name_H-M   'P 1'
#
loop_
_entity.id
_entity.type
_entity.pdbx_description
1 polymer ?
#
loop_
_entity_poly.entity_id
_entity_poly.type
_entity_poly.pdbx_seq_one_letter_code
_entity_poly.pdbx_strand_id
1 'polypeptide(L)'
;ASVKIRSSYNLSGVSFSPKELTAAIQKHIPEFKIEYNPDFRQKIADSWPNSIDDGPAREHWGWEHDFDIDEITAEMLSKLRHSSIA
;
A
#
# COMPACT_ATOMS: atom_id res chain seq x y z
N ALA A 1 -10.81 19.85 -13.13
CA ALA A 1 -11.32 19.06 -12.01
C ALA A 1 -12.73 19.53 -11.64
N SER A 2 -13.71 18.61 -11.56
CA SER A 2 -15.08 18.82 -11.12
C SER A 2 -15.59 17.55 -10.44
N VAL A 3 -16.02 17.65 -9.17
CA VAL A 3 -16.58 16.53 -8.41
C VAL A 3 -17.98 16.18 -8.94
N LYS A 4 -18.17 14.97 -9.45
CA LYS A 4 -19.46 14.50 -10.03
C LYS A 4 -20.24 13.53 -9.13
N ILE A 5 -19.56 12.80 -8.25
CA ILE A 5 -20.16 11.87 -7.28
C ILE A 5 -20.16 12.56 -5.91
N ARG A 6 -21.32 12.57 -5.23
CA ARG A 6 -21.51 13.25 -3.93
C ARG A 6 -21.69 12.31 -2.74
N SER A 7 -21.40 11.02 -2.95
CA SER A 7 -21.29 10.02 -1.91
C SER A 7 -19.81 9.75 -1.61
N SER A 8 -19.25 8.68 -2.18
CA SER A 8 -17.89 8.22 -1.90
C SER A 8 -17.18 7.85 -3.20
N TYR A 9 -15.88 8.13 -3.23
CA TYR A 9 -14.96 7.69 -4.27
C TYR A 9 -14.03 6.62 -3.69
N ASN A 10 -13.70 5.62 -4.50
CA ASN A 10 -12.51 4.82 -4.27
C ASN A 10 -11.27 5.66 -4.59
N LEU A 11 -10.21 5.48 -3.80
CA LEU A 11 -8.90 6.07 -4.04
C LEU A 11 -7.86 4.98 -3.87
N SER A 12 -7.17 4.63 -4.97
CA SER A 12 -6.13 3.61 -4.94
C SER A 12 -4.74 4.25 -5.00
N GLY A 13 -3.85 3.76 -4.14
CA GLY A 13 -2.42 3.97 -4.27
C GLY A 13 -1.80 2.76 -4.95
N VAL A 14 -1.28 1.85 -4.14
CA VAL A 14 -0.68 0.58 -4.59
C VAL A 14 -1.42 -0.62 -3.99
N SER A 15 -1.50 -1.70 -4.77
CA SER A 15 -1.93 -3.03 -4.31
C SER A 15 -0.73 -3.96 -4.35
N PHE A 16 -0.44 -4.63 -3.24
CA PHE A 16 0.69 -5.55 -3.13
C PHE A 16 0.37 -6.70 -2.17
N SER A 17 1.04 -7.82 -2.40
CA SER A 17 1.07 -8.98 -1.53
C SER A 17 2.16 -8.84 -0.45
N PRO A 18 2.08 -9.61 0.65
CA PRO A 18 3.18 -9.72 1.60
C PRO A 18 4.52 -10.10 0.97
N LYS A 19 4.49 -10.91 -0.11
CA LYS A 19 5.68 -11.31 -0.86
C LYS A 19 6.32 -10.14 -1.60
N GLU A 20 5.52 -9.29 -2.26
CA GLU A 20 6.03 -8.12 -2.98
C GLU A 20 6.61 -7.08 -2.02
N LEU A 21 5.95 -6.82 -0.89
CA LEU A 21 6.50 -5.95 0.15
C LEU A 21 7.82 -6.51 0.72
N THR A 22 7.89 -7.82 0.95
CA THR A 22 9.14 -8.47 1.39
C THR A 22 10.27 -8.24 0.40
N ALA A 23 10.00 -8.40 -0.90
CA ALA A 23 10.99 -8.15 -1.95
C ALA A 23 11.43 -6.67 -1.99
N ALA A 24 10.51 -5.73 -1.81
CA ALA A 24 10.84 -4.31 -1.69
C ALA A 24 11.75 -4.03 -0.48
N ILE A 25 11.45 -4.60 0.69
CA ILE A 25 12.31 -4.48 1.89
C ILE A 25 13.70 -5.08 1.64
N GLN A 26 13.78 -6.23 0.96
CA GLN A 26 15.04 -6.90 0.66
C GLN A 26 15.97 -6.11 -0.27
N LYS A 27 15.44 -5.15 -1.06
CA LYS A 27 16.29 -4.20 -1.81
C LYS A 27 17.14 -3.32 -0.89
N HIS A 28 16.68 -3.09 0.34
CA HIS A 28 17.39 -2.28 1.35
C HIS A 28 18.07 -3.12 2.43
N ILE A 29 17.50 -4.29 2.78
CA ILE A 29 17.99 -5.20 3.81
C ILE A 29 17.99 -6.63 3.23
N PRO A 30 19.02 -7.02 2.46
CA PRO A 30 19.03 -8.29 1.73
C PRO A 30 18.84 -9.54 2.60
N GLU A 31 19.25 -9.48 3.86
CA GLU A 31 19.12 -10.54 4.85
C GLU A 31 17.74 -10.62 5.52
N PHE A 32 16.82 -9.70 5.20
CA PHE A 32 15.46 -9.69 5.75
C PHE A 32 14.74 -11.00 5.43
N LYS A 33 14.13 -11.60 6.44
CA LYS A 33 13.36 -12.84 6.35
C LYS A 33 11.94 -12.61 6.86
N ILE A 34 11.00 -13.28 6.21
CA ILE A 34 9.59 -13.31 6.60
C ILE A 34 9.15 -14.75 6.79
N GLU A 35 8.31 -14.99 7.80
CA GLU A 35 7.62 -16.25 8.01
C GLU A 35 6.10 -16.02 7.92
N TYR A 36 5.38 -16.97 7.34
CA TYR A 36 3.94 -16.90 7.17
C TYR A 36 3.26 -17.88 8.12
N ASN A 37 2.53 -17.36 9.09
CA ASN A 37 1.66 -18.14 9.96
C ASN A 37 0.25 -17.53 9.93
N PRO A 38 -0.55 -17.81 8.89
CA PRO A 38 -1.88 -17.20 8.71
C PRO A 38 -2.80 -17.54 9.88
N ASP A 39 -3.55 -16.55 10.35
CA ASP A 39 -4.57 -16.72 11.38
C ASP A 39 -5.96 -16.36 10.85
N PHE A 40 -6.92 -16.15 11.75
CA PHE A 40 -8.31 -15.81 11.38
C PHE A 40 -8.41 -14.55 10.49
N ARG A 41 -7.42 -13.65 10.52
CA ARG A 41 -7.39 -12.44 9.70
C ARG A 41 -7.21 -12.74 8.22
N GLN A 42 -6.65 -13.90 7.85
CA GLN A 42 -6.55 -14.30 6.44
C GLN A 42 -7.94 -14.36 5.79
N LYS A 43 -8.93 -14.95 6.47
CA LYS A 43 -10.31 -14.99 5.96
C LYS A 43 -10.95 -13.61 5.81
N ILE A 44 -10.53 -12.65 6.64
CA ILE A 44 -10.98 -11.26 6.53
C ILE A 44 -10.31 -10.63 5.30
N ALA A 45 -9.00 -10.80 5.13
CA ALA A 45 -8.27 -10.30 3.96
C ALA A 45 -8.81 -10.89 2.66
N ASP A 46 -9.11 -12.20 2.62
CA ASP A 46 -9.69 -12.89 1.46
C ASP A 46 -11.09 -12.38 1.09
N SER A 47 -11.79 -11.73 2.03
CA SER A 47 -13.12 -11.14 1.78
C SER A 47 -13.04 -9.75 1.15
N TRP A 48 -11.87 -9.12 1.15
CA TRP A 48 -11.64 -7.78 0.63
C TRP A 48 -11.17 -7.84 -0.84
N PRO A 49 -11.44 -6.78 -1.63
CA PRO A 49 -10.97 -6.72 -3.00
C PRO A 49 -9.44 -6.60 -3.05
N ASN A 50 -8.79 -7.31 -4.00
CA ASN A 50 -7.34 -7.21 -4.21
C ASN A 50 -6.90 -5.84 -4.77
N SER A 51 -7.80 -5.15 -5.47
CA SER A 51 -7.62 -3.78 -5.96
C SER A 51 -8.98 -3.12 -6.10
N ILE A 52 -9.00 -1.79 -6.11
CA ILE A 52 -10.21 -0.99 -6.27
C ILE A 52 -10.08 -0.09 -7.48
N ASP A 53 -11.16 0.04 -8.24
CA ASP A 53 -11.23 0.99 -9.36
C ASP A 53 -11.42 2.41 -8.81
N ASP A 54 -10.41 3.26 -9.00
CA ASP A 54 -10.42 4.68 -8.65
C ASP A 54 -10.55 5.61 -9.87
N GLY A 55 -10.84 5.06 -11.05
CA GLY A 55 -11.01 5.79 -12.31
C GLY A 55 -11.92 7.02 -12.20
N PRO A 56 -13.09 6.95 -11.52
CA PRO A 56 -13.93 8.12 -11.32
C PRO A 56 -13.25 9.26 -10.55
N ALA A 57 -12.35 8.97 -9.60
CA ALA A 57 -11.63 10.02 -8.88
C ALA A 57 -10.56 10.67 -9.78
N ARG A 58 -9.86 9.85 -10.55
CA ARG A 58 -8.85 10.30 -11.53
C ARG A 58 -9.48 11.22 -12.57
N GLU A 59 -10.59 10.78 -13.18
CA GLU A 59 -11.27 11.56 -14.23
C GLU A 59 -11.89 12.85 -13.66
N HIS A 60 -12.62 12.74 -12.54
CA HIS A 60 -13.42 13.85 -12.06
C HIS A 60 -12.56 14.97 -11.49
N TRP A 61 -11.63 14.64 -10.60
CA TRP A 61 -10.89 15.68 -9.89
C TRP A 61 -9.37 15.52 -9.94
N GLY A 62 -8.87 14.60 -10.76
CA GLY A 62 -7.45 14.44 -11.00
C GLY A 62 -6.74 13.75 -9.84
N TRP A 63 -7.41 12.81 -9.16
CA TRP A 63 -6.72 11.95 -8.19
C TRP A 63 -5.56 11.23 -8.88
N GLU A 64 -4.38 11.30 -8.27
CA GLU A 64 -3.18 10.60 -8.68
C GLU A 64 -2.36 10.32 -7.41
N HIS A 65 -1.80 9.11 -7.31
CA HIS A 65 -0.91 8.76 -6.21
C HIS A 65 0.53 9.02 -6.63
N ASP A 66 1.33 9.55 -5.72
CA ASP A 66 2.71 9.94 -6.01
C ASP A 66 3.76 8.88 -5.64
N PHE A 67 3.35 7.83 -4.92
CA PHE A 67 4.28 6.86 -4.35
C PHE A 67 3.97 5.45 -4.82
N ASP A 68 5.00 4.75 -5.28
CA ASP A 68 4.98 3.30 -5.48
C ASP A 68 5.42 2.53 -4.22
N ILE A 69 5.43 1.19 -4.31
CA ILE A 69 5.79 0.34 -3.16
C ILE A 69 7.26 0.45 -2.76
N ASP A 70 8.17 0.71 -3.70
CA ASP A 70 9.60 0.87 -3.40
C ASP A 70 9.85 2.21 -2.70
N GLU A 71 9.22 3.29 -3.17
CA GLU A 71 9.30 4.63 -2.57
C GLU A 71 8.69 4.64 -1.16
N ILE A 72 7.51 4.02 -0.98
CA ILE A 72 6.90 3.83 0.34
C ILE A 72 7.85 3.07 1.26
N THR A 73 8.43 1.96 0.78
CA THR A 73 9.30 1.11 1.59
C THR A 73 10.56 1.87 2.04
N ALA A 74 11.20 2.61 1.12
CA ALA A 74 12.40 3.39 1.41
C ALA A 74 12.12 4.48 2.47
N GLU A 75 11.03 5.23 2.31
CA GLU A 75 10.65 6.29 3.24
C GLU A 75 10.30 5.74 4.62
N MET A 76 9.51 4.66 4.68
CA MET A 76 9.14 4.00 5.95
C MET A 76 10.35 3.50 6.72
N LEU A 77 11.27 2.79 6.05
CA LEU A 77 12.51 2.33 6.67
C LEU A 77 13.37 3.51 7.15
N SER A 78 13.43 4.60 6.40
CA SER A 78 14.15 5.81 6.81
C SER A 78 13.56 6.43 8.08
N LYS A 79 12.24 6.58 8.17
CA LYS A 79 11.59 7.23 9.32
C LYS A 79 11.61 6.34 10.56
N LEU A 80 11.30 5.06 10.43
CA LEU A 80 11.25 4.13 11.57
C LEU A 80 12.61 3.94 12.25
N ARG A 81 13.72 3.99 11.48
CA ARG A 81 15.08 3.98 12.04
C ARG A 81 15.38 5.22 12.90
N HIS A 82 14.80 6.37 12.56
CA HIS A 82 14.97 7.59 13.36
C HIS A 82 14.03 7.64 14.56
N SER A 83 12.88 6.97 14.49
CA SER A 83 11.90 6.91 15.57
C SER A 83 12.29 5.95 16.70
N SER A 84 13.33 5.11 16.56
CA SER A 84 13.76 4.17 17.61
C SER A 84 14.61 4.79 18.73
N ILE A 85 14.44 6.09 19.02
CA ILE A 85 14.96 6.75 20.22
C ILE A 85 13.75 7.34 20.98
N ALA A 86 13.17 6.53 21.86
CA ALA A 86 12.40 6.95 23.03
C ALA A 86 12.45 5.82 24.07
#